data_AF-A0A949E219-F1
#
_entry.id   AF-A0A949E219-F1
#
_cell.length_a   1.000
_cell.length_b   1.000
_cell.length_c   1.000
_cell.angle_alpha   90.00
_cell.angle_beta   90.00
_cell.angle_gamma   90.00
#
_symmetry.space_group_name_H-M   'P 1'
#
loop_
_entity.id
_entity.type
_entity.pdbx_description
1 polymer ?
#
loop_
_entity_poly.entity_id
_entity_poly.type
_entity_poly.pdbx_seq_one_letter_code
_entity_poly.pdbx_strand_id
1 'polypeptide(L)'
;MAGNEAAQARTNRRIAWVSLLLFVPCFFGAFLVGEGLISLLGYEVGDSVRPPIWAAMVATVPALVVFALPLWPTWVFGRRAGDRKAMIPFWIEAVLVTVFVVLNTVPLGQ
;
A
#
# COMPACT_ATOMS: atom_id res chain seq x y z
N MET A 1 17.28 -18.90 27.77
CA MET A 1 16.00 -18.47 27.18
C MET A 1 16.10 -17.06 26.57
N ALA A 2 16.65 -16.07 27.30
CA ALA A 2 16.88 -14.69 26.81
C ALA A 2 17.61 -14.56 25.43
N GLY A 3 18.52 -15.47 25.11
CA GLY A 3 19.23 -15.46 23.81
C GLY A 3 18.34 -15.75 22.61
N ASN A 4 17.31 -16.58 22.77
CA ASN A 4 16.36 -16.91 21.68
C ASN A 4 15.40 -15.74 21.41
N GLU A 5 14.98 -15.03 22.45
CA GLU A 5 14.09 -13.88 22.36
C GLU A 5 14.75 -12.72 21.61
N ALA A 6 16.02 -12.42 21.93
CA ALA A 6 16.80 -11.40 21.23
C ALA A 6 17.07 -11.76 19.76
N ALA A 7 17.27 -13.05 19.45
CA ALA A 7 17.43 -13.52 18.07
C ALA A 7 16.11 -13.40 17.28
N GLN A 8 14.98 -13.80 17.87
CA GLN A 8 13.65 -13.64 17.26
C GLN A 8 13.30 -12.17 17.01
N ALA A 9 13.58 -11.28 17.96
CA ALA A 9 13.35 -9.85 17.79
C ALA A 9 14.14 -9.26 16.61
N ARG A 10 15.41 -9.66 16.43
CA ARG A 10 16.22 -9.25 15.27
C ARG A 10 15.67 -9.79 13.95
N THR A 11 15.26 -11.05 13.90
CA THR A 11 14.66 -11.64 12.70
C THR A 11 13.35 -10.95 12.34
N ASN A 12 12.46 -10.74 13.30
CA ASN A 12 11.19 -10.02 13.09
C ASN A 12 11.43 -8.60 12.57
N ARG A 13 12.44 -7.90 13.11
CA ARG A 13 12.83 -6.56 12.63
C ARG A 13 13.34 -6.61 11.18
N ARG A 14 14.18 -7.58 10.81
CA ARG A 14 14.62 -7.75 9.42
C ARG A 14 13.46 -8.04 8.49
N ILE A 15 12.53 -8.93 8.89
CA ILE A 15 11.35 -9.24 8.10
C ILE A 15 10.49 -8.00 7.91
N ALA A 16 10.26 -7.18 8.95
CA ALA A 16 9.50 -5.93 8.82
C ALA A 16 10.12 -4.96 7.80
N TRP A 17 11.46 -4.86 7.74
CA TRP A 17 12.15 -4.06 6.72
C TRP A 17 12.11 -4.67 5.33
N VAL A 18 12.19 -6.01 5.22
CA VAL A 18 12.05 -6.71 3.94
C VAL A 18 10.62 -6.61 3.42
N SER A 19 9.61 -6.64 4.29
CA SER A 19 8.21 -6.44 3.92
C SER A 19 7.96 -5.08 3.28
N LEU A 20 8.76 -4.06 3.61
CA LEU A 20 8.69 -2.76 2.93
C LEU A 20 9.02 -2.84 1.43
N LEU A 21 9.77 -3.86 0.98
CA LEU A 21 10.00 -4.10 -0.44
C LEU A 21 8.73 -4.54 -1.17
N LEU A 22 7.71 -5.08 -0.46
CA LEU A 22 6.41 -5.42 -1.05
C LEU A 22 5.64 -4.17 -1.50
N PHE A 23 6.00 -2.99 -1.00
CA PHE A 23 5.42 -1.73 -1.47
C PHE A 23 5.59 -1.55 -2.98
N VAL A 24 6.77 -1.87 -3.53
CA VAL A 24 7.06 -1.69 -4.96
C VAL A 24 6.11 -2.53 -5.86
N PRO A 25 6.01 -3.86 -5.71
CA PRO A 25 5.08 -4.64 -6.51
C PRO A 25 3.62 -4.29 -6.23
N CYS A 26 3.26 -3.93 -4.99
CA CYS A 26 1.90 -3.47 -4.68
C CYS A 26 1.56 -2.13 -5.34
N PHE A 27 2.52 -1.22 -5.47
CA PHE A 27 2.36 0.04 -6.20
C PHE A 27 2.06 -0.21 -7.68
N PHE A 28 2.89 -1.02 -8.34
CA PHE A 28 2.65 -1.37 -9.75
C PHE A 28 1.37 -2.19 -9.92
N GLY A 29 1.06 -3.09 -8.97
CA GLY A 29 -0.18 -3.85 -8.96
C GLY A 29 -1.42 -2.96 -8.81
N ALA A 30 -1.36 -1.94 -7.96
CA ALA A 30 -2.44 -0.98 -7.80
C ALA A 30 -2.67 -0.17 -9.08
N PHE A 31 -1.59 0.27 -9.74
CA PHE A 31 -1.68 0.94 -11.05
C PHE A 31 -2.29 0.02 -12.11
N LEU A 32 -1.81 -1.23 -12.19
CA LEU A 32 -2.34 -2.23 -13.12
C LEU A 32 -3.83 -2.51 -12.89
N VAL A 33 -4.26 -2.61 -11.63
CA VAL A 33 -5.66 -2.82 -11.28
C VAL A 33 -6.51 -1.58 -11.58
N GLY A 34 -6.03 -0.39 -11.25
CA GLY A 34 -6.74 0.87 -11.51
C GLY A 34 -6.93 1.09 -13.01
N GLU A 35 -5.83 1.19 -13.76
CA GLU A 35 -5.88 1.45 -15.20
C GLU A 35 -6.50 0.27 -15.97
N GLY A 36 -6.22 -0.96 -15.54
CA GLY A 36 -6.80 -2.16 -16.13
C GLY A 36 -8.33 -2.18 -15.98
N LEU A 37 -8.86 -1.83 -14.80
CA LEU A 37 -10.32 -1.76 -14.60
C LEU A 37 -10.96 -0.62 -15.40
N ILE A 38 -10.34 0.55 -15.46
CA ILE A 38 -10.82 1.67 -16.29
C ILE A 38 -10.90 1.25 -17.77
N SER A 39 -9.83 0.60 -18.28
CA SER A 39 -9.79 0.07 -19.65
C SER A 39 -10.85 -1.01 -19.88
N LEU A 40 -11.04 -1.94 -18.94
CA LEU A 40 -12.07 -2.99 -19.01
C LEU A 40 -13.49 -2.44 -18.98
N LEU A 41 -13.72 -1.30 -18.33
CA LEU A 41 -15.00 -0.60 -18.33
C LEU A 41 -15.26 0.17 -19.64
N GLY A 42 -14.33 0.12 -20.60
CA GLY A 42 -14.46 0.73 -21.92
C GLY A 42 -14.01 2.18 -21.98
N TYR A 43 -13.30 2.68 -20.96
CA TYR A 43 -12.74 4.02 -20.95
C TYR A 43 -11.28 3.96 -21.38
N GLU A 44 -10.90 4.76 -22.37
CA GLU A 44 -9.49 4.90 -22.75
C GLU A 44 -8.70 5.63 -21.68
N VAL A 45 -7.61 5.02 -21.24
CA VAL A 45 -6.68 5.60 -20.28
C VAL A 45 -5.87 6.69 -20.98
N GLY A 46 -5.97 7.92 -20.48
CA GLY A 46 -5.24 9.08 -21.02
C GLY A 46 -5.99 9.87 -22.10
N ASP A 47 -7.24 9.52 -22.41
CA ASP A 47 -8.08 10.33 -23.28
C ASP A 47 -8.60 11.59 -22.56
N SER A 48 -8.97 12.59 -23.35
CA SER A 48 -9.51 13.87 -22.88
C SER A 48 -10.88 13.74 -22.20
N VAL A 49 -11.61 12.66 -22.48
CA VAL A 49 -12.91 12.37 -21.88
C VAL A 49 -12.69 11.65 -20.55
N ARG A 50 -12.99 12.35 -19.45
CA ARG A 50 -12.89 11.76 -18.11
C ARG A 50 -13.96 10.67 -17.92
N PRO A 51 -13.59 9.51 -17.34
CA PRO A 51 -14.56 8.50 -16.97
C PRO A 51 -15.53 9.05 -15.91
N PRO A 52 -16.78 8.55 -15.89
CA PRO A 52 -17.75 8.94 -14.86
C PRO A 52 -17.27 8.51 -13.48
N ILE A 53 -17.69 9.27 -12.45
CA ILE A 53 -17.21 9.12 -11.06
C ILE A 53 -17.40 7.70 -10.53
N TRP A 54 -18.52 7.04 -10.86
CA TRP A 54 -18.77 5.66 -10.40
C TRP A 54 -17.72 4.67 -10.96
N ALA A 55 -17.27 4.85 -12.21
CA ALA A 55 -16.27 3.99 -12.83
C ALA A 55 -14.90 4.22 -12.21
N ALA A 56 -14.56 5.49 -11.94
CA ALA A 56 -13.39 5.84 -11.16
C ALA A 56 -13.42 5.17 -9.77
N MET A 57 -14.53 5.25 -9.04
CA MET A 57 -14.65 4.62 -7.71
C MET A 57 -14.50 3.09 -7.78
N VAL A 58 -15.10 2.44 -8.77
CA VAL A 58 -15.00 0.98 -8.97
C VAL A 58 -13.57 0.54 -9.27
N ALA A 59 -12.77 1.36 -9.96
CA ALA A 59 -11.35 1.08 -10.23
C ALA A 59 -10.42 1.44 -9.05
N THR A 60 -10.67 2.58 -8.40
CA THR A 60 -9.84 3.08 -7.31
C THR A 60 -9.94 2.22 -6.06
N VAL A 61 -11.13 1.75 -5.68
CA VAL A 61 -11.29 0.95 -4.45
C VAL A 61 -10.44 -0.34 -4.48
N PRO A 62 -10.51 -1.19 -5.53
CA PRO A 62 -9.63 -2.36 -5.64
C PRO A 62 -8.15 -2.00 -5.72
N ALA A 63 -7.79 -0.94 -6.45
CA ALA A 63 -6.40 -0.47 -6.53
C ALA A 63 -5.84 -0.09 -5.15
N LEU A 64 -6.63 0.62 -4.34
CA LEU A 64 -6.27 0.97 -2.96
C LEU A 64 -6.12 -0.25 -2.07
N VAL A 65 -6.98 -1.26 -2.23
CA VAL A 65 -6.86 -2.53 -1.50
C VAL A 65 -5.52 -3.20 -1.81
N VAL A 66 -5.14 -3.29 -3.09
CA VAL A 66 -3.84 -3.86 -3.51
C VAL A 66 -2.67 -3.04 -2.97
N PHE A 67 -2.78 -1.71 -3.01
CA PHE A 67 -1.76 -0.80 -2.51
C PHE A 67 -1.55 -0.89 -1.00
N ALA A 68 -2.62 -1.17 -0.25
CA ALA A 68 -2.60 -1.29 1.20
C ALA A 68 -2.18 -2.67 1.73
N LEU A 69 -2.05 -3.69 0.87
CA LEU A 69 -1.62 -5.04 1.26
C LEU A 69 -0.33 -5.13 2.10
N PRO A 70 0.74 -4.35 1.84
CA PRO A 70 2.00 -4.50 2.57
C PRO A 70 1.93 -3.94 4.00
N LEU A 71 0.90 -3.14 4.33
CA LEU A 71 0.66 -2.65 5.70
C LEU A 71 0.46 -3.79 6.70
N TRP A 72 -0.14 -4.89 6.25
CA TRP A 72 -0.43 -6.03 7.12
C TRP A 72 0.86 -6.71 7.65
N PRO A 73 1.78 -7.19 6.79
CA PRO A 73 3.01 -7.80 7.26
C PRO A 73 3.90 -6.81 8.03
N THR A 74 4.02 -5.55 7.61
CA THR A 74 4.83 -4.56 8.34
C THR A 74 4.29 -4.30 9.75
N TRP A 75 2.96 -4.29 9.93
CA TRP A 75 2.33 -4.18 11.24
C TRP A 75 2.53 -5.41 12.11
N VAL A 76 2.29 -6.62 11.58
CA VAL A 76 2.40 -7.88 12.34
C VAL A 76 3.83 -8.11 12.81
N PHE A 77 4.81 -7.99 11.91
CA PHE A 77 6.21 -8.20 12.26
C PHE A 77 6.79 -7.05 13.09
N GLY A 78 6.32 -5.81 12.87
CA GLY A 78 6.66 -4.67 13.72
C GLY A 78 6.20 -4.84 15.16
N ARG A 79 4.94 -5.26 15.37
CA ARG A 79 4.41 -5.57 16.72
C ARG A 79 5.13 -6.74 17.38
N ARG A 80 5.39 -7.81 16.63
CA ARG A 80 6.09 -9.01 17.16
C ARG A 80 7.56 -8.75 17.50
N ALA A 81 8.17 -7.68 16.99
CA ALA A 81 9.53 -7.30 17.36
C ALA A 81 9.60 -6.52 18.69
N GLY A 82 8.47 -6.01 19.21
CA GLY A 82 8.36 -5.40 20.55
C GLY A 82 9.03 -4.04 20.73
N ASP A 83 9.79 -3.54 19.75
CA ASP A 83 10.46 -2.23 19.77
C ASP A 83 9.69 -1.20 18.92
N ARG A 84 9.52 0.02 19.42
CA ARG A 84 8.95 1.16 18.64
C ARG A 84 9.69 1.36 17.32
N LYS A 85 11.01 1.11 17.28
CA LYS A 85 11.80 1.24 16.03
C LYS A 85 11.42 0.21 14.96
N ALA A 86 10.80 -0.91 15.34
CA ALA A 86 10.32 -1.91 14.39
C ALA A 86 8.98 -1.53 13.74
N MET A 87 8.30 -0.49 14.24
CA MET A 87 7.10 0.08 13.64
C MET A 87 7.40 1.15 12.57
N ILE A 88 8.67 1.55 12.40
CA ILE A 88 9.07 2.55 11.40
C ILE A 88 8.64 2.15 9.97
N PRO A 89 8.87 0.91 9.50
CA PRO A 89 8.42 0.49 8.16
C PRO A 89 6.91 0.65 7.95
N PHE A 90 6.12 0.27 8.97
CA PHE A 90 4.68 0.44 8.95
C PHE A 90 4.26 1.91 8.82
N TRP A 91 4.90 2.82 9.57
CA TRP A 91 4.57 4.25 9.48
C TRP A 91 4.96 4.84 8.13
N ILE A 92 6.07 4.41 7.53
CA ILE A 92 6.46 4.83 6.18
C ILE A 92 5.38 4.42 5.17
N GLU A 93 4.96 3.15 5.19
CA GLU A 93 3.90 2.67 4.29
C GLU A 93 2.56 3.36 4.56
N ALA A 94 2.18 3.54 5.83
CA ALA A 94 0.94 4.20 6.20
C ALA A 94 0.88 5.65 5.67
N VAL A 95 2.00 6.37 5.76
CA VAL A 95 2.12 7.72 5.19
C VAL A 95 2.01 7.68 3.67
N LEU A 96 2.70 6.75 3.00
CA LEU A 96 2.63 6.60 1.54
C LEU A 96 1.22 6.26 1.05
N VAL A 97 0.54 5.32 1.71
CA VAL A 97 -0.87 4.97 1.44
C VAL A 97 -1.78 6.16 1.68
N THR A 98 -1.62 6.88 2.79
CA THR A 98 -2.43 8.06 3.10
C THR A 98 -2.25 9.16 2.06
N VAL A 99 -0.99 9.49 1.71
CA VAL A 99 -0.67 10.50 0.70
C VAL A 99 -1.26 10.09 -0.65
N PHE A 100 -1.11 8.82 -1.06
CA PHE A 100 -1.68 8.33 -2.30
C PHE A 100 -3.20 8.45 -2.32
N VAL A 101 -3.90 8.01 -1.26
CA VAL A 101 -5.36 8.13 -1.14
C VAL A 101 -5.78 9.59 -1.23
N VAL A 102 -5.12 10.48 -0.49
CA VAL A 102 -5.44 11.91 -0.49
C VAL A 102 -5.27 12.50 -1.90
N LEU A 103 -4.14 12.24 -2.57
CA LEU A 103 -3.88 12.76 -3.91
C LEU A 103 -4.82 12.19 -4.98
N ASN A 104 -5.32 10.96 -4.80
CA ASN A 104 -6.19 10.30 -5.78
C ASN A 104 -7.69 10.43 -5.49
N THR A 105 -8.07 10.82 -4.26
CA THR A 105 -9.49 10.88 -3.83
C THR A 105 -9.94 12.30 -3.51
N VAL A 106 -9.05 13.14 -2.99
CA VAL A 106 -9.39 14.54 -2.75
C VAL A 106 -9.21 15.26 -4.09
N PRO A 107 -10.27 15.85 -4.67
CA PRO A 107 -10.11 16.78 -5.78
C PRO A 107 -9.36 18.01 -5.26
N LEU A 108 -8.02 17.96 -5.26
CA LEU A 108 -7.15 19.10 -5.01
C LEU A 108 -7.24 20.00 -6.23
N GLY A 109 -8.33 20.77 -6.32
CA GLY A 109 -8.63 21.65 -7.44
C GLY A 109 -9.30 20.91 -8.61
N GLN A 110 -10.58 20.57 -8.43
CA GLN A 110 -11.56 20.69 -9.51
C GLN A 110 -12.08 22.12 -9.50
#